data_AF-A0A3D0ZGB6-F1
#
_entry.id   AF-A0A3D0ZGB6-F1
#
_cell.length_a   1.000
_cell.length_b   1.000
_cell.length_c   1.000
_cell.angle_alpha   90.00
_cell.angle_beta   90.00
_cell.angle_gamma   90.00
#
_symmetry.space_group_name_H-M   'P 1'
#
loop_
_entity.id
_entity.type
_entity.pdbx_description
1 polymer ?
#
loop_
_entity_poly.entity_id
_entity_poly.type
_entity_poly.pdbx_seq_one_letter_code
_entity_poly.pdbx_strand_id
1 'polypeptide(L)'
;SAKAIADAIGPATNSTPIVADIVTENDLRALSLGLEEAERRGKKLLYRVGPPFGRARIGQEIRTELSGAEAYAGNTPSEAGGLIVVGSHVGVTTRQLKALTAQHSAARIVEIDVEKLLSDAADAHL
;
A
#
# COMPACT_ATOMS: atom_id res chain seq x y z
N SER A 1 10.66 23.70 6.30
CA SER A 1 9.50 24.09 7.15
C SER A 1 8.25 24.21 6.28
N ALA A 2 7.05 24.15 6.85
CA ALA A 2 5.79 24.30 6.10
C ALA A 2 5.76 25.59 5.27
N LYS A 3 6.18 26.71 5.88
CA LYS A 3 6.30 28.01 5.21
C LYS A 3 7.23 27.96 3.98
N ALA A 4 8.42 27.35 4.10
CA ALA A 4 9.36 27.27 2.98
C ALA A 4 8.82 26.44 1.81
N ILE A 5 8.09 25.35 2.10
CA ILE A 5 7.45 24.53 1.05
C ILE A 5 6.33 25.32 0.37
N ALA A 6 5.50 26.02 1.14
CA ALA A 6 4.48 26.90 0.59
C ALA A 6 5.07 28.06 -0.24
N ASP A 7 6.20 28.62 0.19
CA ASP A 7 6.95 29.63 -0.55
C ASP A 7 7.44 29.07 -1.90
N ALA A 8 7.93 27.82 -1.93
CA ALA A 8 8.36 27.15 -3.16
C ALA A 8 7.19 26.85 -4.12
N ILE A 9 5.99 26.56 -3.60
CA ILE A 9 4.76 26.34 -4.41
C ILE A 9 4.18 27.68 -4.90
N GLY A 10 4.40 28.77 -4.17
CA GLY A 10 3.82 30.09 -4.40
C GLY A 10 3.89 30.61 -5.83
N PRO A 11 5.03 30.50 -6.55
CA PRO A 11 5.16 30.95 -7.93
C PRO A 11 4.39 30.11 -8.96
N ALA A 12 4.03 28.86 -8.65
CA ALA A 12 3.43 27.95 -9.64
C ALA A 12 2.05 28.43 -10.09
N THR A 13 1.86 28.59 -11.39
CA THR A 13 0.60 29.02 -12.02
C THR A 13 0.27 28.12 -13.22
N ASN A 14 -0.91 28.29 -13.82
CA ASN A 14 -1.30 27.59 -15.05
C ASN A 14 -1.13 26.05 -14.99
N SER A 15 -1.54 25.44 -13.87
CA SER A 15 -1.46 24.00 -13.64
C SER A 15 -0.05 23.41 -13.80
N THR A 16 1.00 24.19 -13.50
CA THR A 16 2.40 23.73 -13.52
C THR A 16 2.56 22.49 -12.61
N PRO A 17 3.03 21.35 -13.15
CA PRO A 17 3.29 20.16 -12.33
C PRO A 17 4.44 20.40 -11.35
N ILE A 18 4.25 19.95 -10.10
CA ILE A 18 5.29 19.94 -9.08
C ILE A 18 5.45 18.50 -8.62
N VAL A 19 6.68 17.99 -8.64
CA VAL A 19 7.02 16.65 -8.15
C VAL A 19 7.91 16.83 -6.93
N ALA A 20 7.55 16.15 -5.85
CA ALA A 20 8.31 16.15 -4.61
C ALA A 20 8.87 14.75 -4.37
N ASP A 21 10.18 14.67 -4.19
CA ASP A 21 10.83 13.44 -3.77
C ASP A 21 10.52 13.17 -2.29
N ILE A 22 10.25 11.90 -1.99
CA ILE A 22 9.83 11.43 -0.67
C ILE A 22 10.65 10.19 -0.34
N VAL A 23 11.40 10.25 0.76
CA VAL A 23 12.20 9.11 1.25
C VAL A 23 11.53 8.49 2.47
N THR A 24 10.93 9.31 3.33
CA THR A 24 10.38 8.92 4.62
C THR A 24 8.98 9.48 4.83
N GLU A 25 8.26 8.95 5.83
CA GLU A 25 6.96 9.51 6.25
C GLU A 25 7.09 10.97 6.73
N ASN A 26 8.23 11.36 7.31
CA ASN A 26 8.46 12.74 7.75
C ASN A 26 8.50 13.71 6.55
N ASP A 27 8.99 13.27 5.39
CA ASP A 27 8.95 14.08 4.17
C ASP A 27 7.51 14.28 3.71
N LEU A 28 6.68 13.24 3.77
CA LEU A 28 5.24 13.34 3.47
C LEU A 28 4.55 14.31 4.43
N ARG A 29 4.81 14.22 5.74
CA ARG A 29 4.22 15.12 6.74
C ARG A 29 4.66 16.56 6.53
N ALA A 30 5.94 16.78 6.28
CA ALA A 30 6.47 18.11 5.97
C ALA A 30 5.82 18.69 4.71
N LEU A 31 5.70 17.88 3.64
CA LEU A 31 5.02 18.25 2.42
C LEU A 31 3.54 18.55 2.67
N SER A 32 2.81 17.69 3.39
CA SER A 32 1.39 17.90 3.71
C SER A 32 1.14 19.22 4.44
N LEU A 33 1.95 19.57 5.44
CA LEU A 33 1.86 20.86 6.13
C LEU A 33 2.17 22.05 5.21
N GLY A 34 3.14 21.89 4.30
CA GLY A 34 3.47 22.91 3.31
C GLY A 34 2.37 23.13 2.26
N LEU A 35 1.74 22.05 1.81
CA LEU A 35 0.60 22.09 0.89
C LEU A 35 -0.61 22.75 1.56
N GLU A 36 -0.91 22.38 2.80
CA GLU A 36 -1.98 23.02 3.58
C GLU A 36 -1.73 24.52 3.75
N GLU A 37 -0.50 24.92 4.06
CA GLU A 37 -0.13 26.34 4.16
C GLU A 37 -0.23 27.06 2.80
N ALA A 38 0.10 26.40 1.69
CA ALA A 38 -0.07 26.97 0.34
C ALA A 38 -1.57 27.14 -0.01
N GLU A 39 -2.41 26.17 0.32
CA GLU A 39 -3.87 26.23 0.17
C GLU A 39 -4.47 27.36 1.02
N ARG A 40 -4.02 27.52 2.27
CA ARG A 40 -4.41 28.62 3.16
C ARG A 40 -4.09 29.99 2.58
N ARG A 41 -3.03 30.09 1.76
CA ARG A 41 -2.64 31.30 1.01
C ARG A 41 -3.38 31.48 -0.31
N GLY A 42 -4.35 30.61 -0.62
CA GLY A 42 -5.20 30.72 -1.79
C GLY A 42 -4.78 29.86 -2.99
N LYS A 43 -3.79 28.98 -2.86
CA LYS A 43 -3.51 27.99 -3.91
C LYS A 43 -4.64 26.98 -4.03
N LYS A 44 -4.93 26.56 -5.25
CA LYS A 44 -5.77 25.40 -5.55
C LYS A 44 -4.87 24.33 -6.15
N LEU A 45 -4.76 23.20 -5.47
CA LEU A 45 -3.82 22.14 -5.82
C LEU A 45 -4.60 20.88 -6.20
N LEU A 46 -4.10 20.16 -7.21
CA LEU A 46 -4.60 18.85 -7.61
C LEU A 46 -3.55 17.81 -7.21
N TYR A 47 -3.98 16.76 -6.51
CA TYR A 47 -3.10 15.75 -5.95
C TYR A 47 -3.12 14.47 -6.78
N ARG A 48 -1.97 14.09 -7.33
CA ARG A 48 -1.71 12.72 -7.80
C ARG A 48 -0.78 12.05 -6.81
N VAL A 49 -1.33 11.16 -5.99
CA VAL A 49 -0.65 10.68 -4.78
C VAL A 49 -0.84 9.18 -4.58
N GLY A 50 0.12 8.54 -3.92
CA GLY A 50 0.02 7.17 -3.47
C GLY A 50 -0.62 7.05 -2.07
N PRO A 51 -0.92 5.82 -1.61
CA PRO A 51 -1.60 5.58 -0.33
C PRO A 51 -1.00 6.28 0.91
N PRO A 52 0.34 6.38 1.07
CA PRO A 52 0.93 7.02 2.26
C PRO A 52 0.56 8.51 2.43
N PHE A 53 0.31 9.23 1.33
CA PHE A 53 0.03 10.67 1.40
C PHE A 53 -1.24 10.99 2.20
N GLY A 54 -2.29 10.18 2.04
CA GLY A 54 -3.56 10.40 2.74
C GLY A 54 -3.37 10.39 4.25
N ARG A 55 -2.58 9.45 4.77
CA ARG A 55 -2.24 9.39 6.20
C ARG A 55 -1.50 10.63 6.67
N ALA A 56 -0.45 11.03 5.96
CA ALA A 56 0.30 12.24 6.29
C ALA A 56 -0.58 13.50 6.27
N ARG A 57 -1.51 13.60 5.30
CA ARG A 57 -2.41 14.75 5.16
C ARG A 57 -3.40 14.90 6.30
N ILE A 58 -3.85 13.80 6.89
CA ILE A 58 -4.81 13.79 8.01
C ILE A 58 -4.13 13.61 9.37
N GLY A 59 -2.80 13.50 9.41
CA GLY A 59 -2.05 13.24 10.64
C GLY A 59 -2.27 11.83 11.22
N GLN A 60 -2.63 10.85 10.38
CA GLN A 60 -2.80 9.47 10.81
C GLN A 60 -1.44 8.80 10.99
N GLU A 61 -1.25 8.10 12.11
CA GLU A 61 -0.06 7.31 12.36
C GLU A 61 0.06 6.11 11.41
N ILE A 62 1.30 5.68 11.16
CA ILE A 62 1.55 4.47 10.38
C ILE A 62 0.99 3.29 11.16
N ARG A 63 -0.01 2.61 10.60
CA ARG A 63 -0.52 1.38 11.19
C ARG A 63 0.51 0.27 11.01
N THR A 64 0.79 -0.45 12.08
CA THR A 64 1.50 -1.72 12.01
C THR A 64 0.68 -2.75 11.25
N GLU A 65 1.30 -3.88 10.93
CA GLU A 65 0.58 -5.05 10.45
C GLU A 65 -0.53 -5.44 11.42
N LEU A 66 -1.63 -6.00 10.89
CA LEU A 66 -2.72 -6.50 11.71
C LEU A 66 -2.22 -7.65 12.59
N SER A 67 -2.53 -7.59 13.88
CA SER A 67 -2.40 -8.75 14.75
C SER A 67 -3.40 -9.83 14.37
N GLY A 68 -3.15 -11.08 14.79
CA GLY A 68 -4.11 -12.16 14.60
C GLY A 68 -5.49 -11.82 15.16
N ALA A 69 -5.55 -11.26 16.37
CA ALA A 69 -6.82 -10.86 16.99
C ALA A 69 -7.59 -9.81 16.17
N GLU A 70 -6.89 -8.82 15.61
CA GLU A 70 -7.50 -7.83 14.71
C GLU A 70 -7.96 -8.46 13.40
N ALA A 71 -7.17 -9.37 12.82
CA ALA A 71 -7.51 -10.05 11.58
C ALA A 71 -8.80 -10.88 11.69
N TYR A 72 -9.05 -11.48 12.85
CA TYR A 72 -10.30 -12.22 13.11
C TYR A 72 -11.44 -11.36 13.66
N ALA A 73 -11.22 -10.05 13.86
CA ALA A 73 -12.22 -9.11 14.38
C ALA A 73 -12.93 -9.62 15.66
N GLY A 74 -12.18 -10.27 16.55
CA GLY A 74 -12.70 -10.84 17.80
C GLY A 74 -13.36 -12.21 17.68
N ASN A 75 -13.36 -12.83 16.49
CA ASN A 75 -13.80 -14.21 16.32
C ASN A 75 -12.69 -15.21 16.69
N THR A 76 -13.10 -16.40 17.16
CA THR A 76 -12.17 -17.50 17.37
C THR A 76 -11.78 -18.10 16.01
N PRO A 77 -10.48 -18.21 15.69
CA PRO A 77 -10.03 -18.88 14.47
C PRO A 77 -10.50 -20.33 14.43
N SER A 78 -10.79 -20.85 13.23
CA SER A 78 -11.09 -22.28 13.06
C SER A 78 -9.86 -23.13 13.38
N GLU A 79 -10.05 -24.20 14.15
CA GLU A 79 -9.01 -25.23 14.36
C GLU A 79 -8.89 -26.19 13.16
N ALA A 80 -9.85 -26.19 12.23
CA ALA A 80 -9.83 -27.04 11.04
C ALA A 80 -8.77 -26.59 10.00
N GLY A 81 -8.07 -25.47 10.25
CA GLY A 81 -7.10 -24.87 9.33
C GLY A 81 -7.70 -23.79 8.45
N GLY A 82 -6.97 -23.41 7.39
CA GLY A 82 -7.36 -22.35 6.48
C GLY A 82 -6.77 -22.51 5.08
N LEU A 83 -7.33 -21.77 4.11
CA LEU A 83 -6.85 -21.69 2.74
C LEU A 83 -6.22 -20.30 2.52
N ILE A 84 -5.00 -20.29 1.99
CA ILE A 84 -4.30 -19.07 1.60
C ILE A 84 -4.18 -19.07 0.08
N VAL A 85 -4.74 -18.04 -0.57
CA VAL A 85 -4.68 -17.87 -2.03
C VAL A 85 -3.73 -16.73 -2.35
N VAL A 86 -2.74 -17.00 -3.20
CA VAL A 86 -1.71 -16.03 -3.59
C VAL A 86 -1.75 -15.82 -5.11
N GLY A 87 -2.15 -14.62 -5.55
CA GLY A 87 -2.22 -14.27 -6.97
C GLY A 87 -1.31 -13.11 -7.40
N SER A 88 -0.62 -12.45 -6.45
CA SER A 88 0.22 -11.29 -6.73
C SER A 88 1.67 -11.70 -7.00
N HIS A 89 2.25 -11.17 -8.08
CA HIS A 89 3.58 -11.53 -8.56
C HIS A 89 4.66 -10.49 -8.21
N VAL A 90 4.39 -9.61 -7.24
CA VAL A 90 5.38 -8.62 -6.78
C VAL A 90 6.32 -9.21 -5.74
N GLY A 91 7.55 -8.69 -5.67
CA GLY A 91 8.59 -9.24 -4.80
C GLY A 91 8.25 -9.31 -3.31
N VAL A 92 7.33 -8.47 -2.81
CA VAL A 92 6.82 -8.56 -1.42
C VAL A 92 6.06 -9.86 -1.22
N THR A 93 5.09 -10.15 -2.09
CA THR A 93 4.26 -11.36 -2.05
C THR A 93 5.12 -12.61 -2.17
N THR A 94 6.13 -12.61 -3.04
CA THR A 94 7.07 -13.73 -3.18
C THR A 94 7.83 -14.01 -1.87
N ARG A 95 8.30 -12.97 -1.17
CA ARG A 95 8.99 -13.14 0.12
C ARG A 95 8.05 -13.65 1.21
N GLN A 96 6.81 -13.15 1.25
CA GLN A 96 5.78 -13.60 2.20
C GLN A 96 5.44 -15.08 1.97
N LEU A 97 5.22 -15.49 0.72
CA LEU A 97 4.94 -16.88 0.36
C LEU A 97 6.10 -17.80 0.77
N LYS A 98 7.35 -17.39 0.51
CA LYS A 98 8.53 -18.17 0.92
C LYS A 98 8.62 -18.34 2.45
N ALA A 99 8.35 -17.27 3.21
CA ALA A 99 8.35 -17.35 4.66
C ALA A 99 7.23 -18.28 5.18
N LEU A 100 6.03 -18.16 4.60
CA LEU A 100 4.87 -18.99 4.92
C LEU A 100 5.16 -20.48 4.70
N THR A 101 5.66 -20.86 3.52
CA THR A 101 5.91 -22.28 3.19
C THR A 101 7.07 -22.86 4.00
N ALA A 102 8.08 -22.06 4.35
CA ALA A 102 9.16 -22.48 5.23
C ALA A 102 8.69 -22.71 6.69
N GLN A 103 7.78 -21.87 7.19
CA GLN A 103 7.23 -22.00 8.55
C GLN A 103 6.18 -23.10 8.66
N HIS A 104 5.47 -23.41 7.56
CA HIS A 104 4.39 -24.39 7.52
C HIS A 104 4.71 -25.52 6.54
N SER A 105 5.78 -26.27 6.81
CA SER A 105 6.24 -27.36 5.93
C SER A 105 5.22 -28.50 5.75
N ALA A 106 4.22 -28.59 6.63
CA ALA A 106 3.12 -29.55 6.54
C ALA A 106 1.94 -29.05 5.68
N ALA A 107 1.95 -27.78 5.23
CA ALA A 107 0.87 -27.24 4.41
C ALA A 107 0.86 -27.89 3.02
N ARG A 108 -0.33 -28.23 2.52
CA ARG A 108 -0.50 -28.66 1.13
C ARG A 108 -0.40 -27.44 0.22
N ILE A 109 0.56 -27.46 -0.69
CA ILE A 109 0.75 -26.41 -1.69
C ILE A 109 0.14 -26.89 -3.01
N VAL A 110 -0.73 -26.07 -3.60
CA VAL A 110 -1.27 -26.26 -4.94
C VAL A 110 -0.83 -25.07 -5.77
N GLU A 111 0.04 -25.33 -6.74
CA GLU A 111 0.47 -24.31 -7.70
C GLU A 111 -0.46 -24.34 -8.92
N ILE A 112 -0.94 -23.17 -9.31
CA ILE A 112 -1.83 -23.00 -10.44
C ILE A 112 -1.02 -22.49 -11.62
N ASP A 113 -0.91 -23.31 -12.65
CA ASP A 113 -0.30 -22.92 -13.93
C ASP A 113 -1.35 -22.17 -14.78
N VAL A 114 -1.20 -20.84 -14.83
CA VAL A 114 -2.14 -19.95 -15.52
C VAL A 114 -2.18 -20.24 -17.03
N GLU A 115 -1.07 -20.61 -17.65
CA GLU A 115 -1.02 -20.88 -19.08
C GLU A 115 -1.85 -22.13 -19.42
N LYS A 116 -1.76 -23.17 -18.59
CA LYS A 116 -2.56 -24.40 -18.76
C LYS A 116 -4.05 -24.16 -18.52
N LEU A 117 -4.40 -23.30 -17.56
CA LEU A 117 -5.80 -22.96 -17.28
C LEU A 117 -6.49 -22.18 -18.41
N LEU A 118 -5.73 -21.41 -19.18
CA LEU A 118 -6.26 -20.64 -20.30
C LEU A 118 -6.29 -21.44 -21.62
N SER A 119 -5.87 -22.71 -21.59
CA SER A 119 -5.91 -23.60 -22.75
C SER A 119 -7.28 -24.28 -22.89
N ASP A 120 -7.56 -24.83 -24.08
CA ASP A 120 -8.78 -25.60 -24.37
C ASP A 120 -8.93 -26.88 -23.51
N ALA A 121 -7.92 -27.21 -22.68
CA ALA A 121 -7.91 -28.34 -21.75
C ALA A 121 -8.10 -27.92 -20.27
N ALA A 122 -8.66 -26.74 -20.01
CA ALA A 122 -8.85 -26.20 -18.66
C ALA A 122 -9.51 -27.18 -17.67
N ASP A 123 -10.51 -27.95 -18.13
CA ASP A 123 -11.25 -28.92 -17.32
C ASP A 123 -10.41 -30.10 -16.82
N ALA A 124 -9.23 -30.35 -17.41
CA ALA A 124 -8.30 -31.41 -16.99
C ALA A 124 -7.31 -30.96 -15.90
N HIS A 125 -7.31 -29.68 -15.55
CA HIS A 125 -6.30 -29.05 -14.68
C HIS A 125 -6.87 -28.41 -13.40
N LEU A 126 -8.18 -28.52 -13.17
CA LEU A 126 -8.89 -28.18 -11.94
C LEU A 126 -9.17 -29.44 -11.10
#